data_AF-A0AAE9JPI6-F1
#
_entry.id   AF-A0AAE9JPI6-F1
#
_cell.length_a   1.000
_cell.length_b   1.000
_cell.length_c   1.000
_cell.angle_alpha   90.00
_cell.angle_beta   90.00
_cell.angle_gamma   90.00
#
_symmetry.space_group_name_H-M   'P 1'
#
loop_
_entity.id
_entity.type
_entity.pdbx_description
1 polymer ?
#
loop_
_entity_poly.entity_id
_entity_poly.type
_entity_poly.pdbx_seq_one_letter_code
_entity_poly.pdbx_strand_id
1 'polypeptide(L)'
;MKYFILISFLVASALATDLEEAQGQFCTMCNKKWEEKVPNSWAEVTAYLNLACFQLHATLKPRCMALVNNFDIGKIFDTFRPQLIDFGNAVCDMYCN
;
A
#
# COMPACT_ATOMS: atom_id res chain seq x y z
N MET A 1 -2.56 -43.76 -1.63
CA MET A 1 -2.18 -42.89 -2.77
C MET A 1 -3.36 -42.12 -3.36
N LYS A 2 -4.52 -42.75 -3.65
CA LYS A 2 -5.67 -42.09 -4.29
C LYS A 2 -6.22 -40.85 -3.56
N TYR A 3 -6.33 -40.92 -2.22
CA TYR A 3 -6.79 -39.80 -1.39
C TYR A 3 -5.76 -38.67 -1.26
N PHE A 4 -4.47 -39.00 -1.30
CA PHE A 4 -3.41 -38.00 -1.19
C PHE A 4 -3.41 -37.07 -2.40
N ILE A 5 -3.60 -37.60 -3.61
CA ILE A 5 -3.71 -36.83 -4.85
C ILE A 5 -4.95 -35.90 -4.83
N LEU A 6 -6.08 -36.39 -4.32
CA LEU A 6 -7.30 -35.60 -4.19
C LEU A 6 -7.14 -34.42 -3.21
N ILE A 7 -6.48 -34.66 -2.07
CA ILE A 7 -6.19 -33.62 -1.08
C ILE A 7 -5.23 -32.58 -1.66
N SER A 8 -4.16 -33.00 -2.35
CA SER A 8 -3.23 -32.08 -3.02
C SER A 8 -3.92 -31.22 -4.07
N PHE A 9 -4.85 -31.79 -4.83
CA PHE A 9 -5.60 -31.07 -5.86
C PHE A 9 -6.55 -30.04 -5.26
N LEU A 10 -7.25 -30.39 -4.17
CA LEU A 10 -8.14 -29.49 -3.43
C LEU A 10 -7.39 -28.29 -2.82
N VAL A 11 -6.20 -28.52 -2.26
CA VAL A 11 -5.36 -27.46 -1.71
C VAL A 11 -4.84 -26.55 -2.83
N ALA A 12 -4.39 -27.12 -3.96
CA ALA A 12 -3.94 -26.35 -5.11
C ALA A 12 -5.06 -25.49 -5.71
N SER A 13 -6.28 -26.02 -5.81
CA SER A 13 -7.43 -25.27 -6.30
C SER A 13 -7.85 -24.14 -5.36
N ALA A 14 -7.82 -24.36 -4.05
CA ALA A 14 -8.16 -23.33 -3.06
C ALA A 14 -7.15 -22.16 -3.12
N LEU A 15 -5.86 -22.47 -3.19
CA LEU A 15 -4.81 -21.46 -3.34
C LEU A 15 -4.91 -20.70 -4.66
N ALA A 16 -5.30 -21.37 -5.75
CA ALA A 16 -5.51 -20.71 -7.04
C ALA A 16 -6.68 -19.71 -6.99
N THR A 17 -7.80 -20.06 -6.35
CA THR A 17 -8.93 -19.13 -6.16
C THR A 17 -8.59 -17.95 -5.27
N ASP A 18 -7.86 -18.17 -4.17
CA ASP A 18 -7.44 -17.07 -3.27
C ASP A 18 -6.49 -16.10 -3.98
N LEU A 19 -5.61 -16.63 -4.83
CA LEU A 19 -4.68 -15.82 -5.62
C LEU A 19 -5.43 -15.01 -6.68
N GLU A 20 -6.42 -15.61 -7.35
CA GLU A 20 -7.23 -14.96 -8.37
C GLU A 20 -8.10 -13.85 -7.77
N GLU A 21 -8.69 -14.06 -6.59
CA GLU A 21 -9.43 -13.02 -5.85
C GLU A 21 -8.51 -11.88 -5.39
N ALA A 22 -7.33 -12.19 -4.85
CA ALA A 22 -6.36 -11.20 -4.42
C ALA A 22 -5.85 -10.36 -5.60
N GLN A 23 -5.57 -11.00 -6.73
CA GLN A 23 -5.20 -10.34 -7.98
C GLN A 23 -6.35 -9.46 -8.48
N GLY A 24 -7.60 -9.94 -8.48
CA GLY A 24 -8.77 -9.15 -8.87
C GLY A 24 -8.96 -7.89 -8.02
N GLN A 25 -8.77 -7.99 -6.70
CA GLN A 25 -8.82 -6.83 -5.80
C GLN A 25 -7.67 -5.85 -6.06
N PHE A 26 -6.45 -6.37 -6.27
CA PHE A 26 -5.29 -5.56 -6.61
C PHE A 26 -5.49 -4.81 -7.95
N CYS A 27 -5.96 -5.49 -8.98
CA CYS A 27 -6.20 -4.91 -10.30
C CYS A 27 -7.35 -3.89 -10.32
N THR A 28 -8.34 -4.09 -9.45
CA THR A 28 -9.36 -3.05 -9.19
C THR A 28 -8.75 -1.78 -8.60
N MET A 29 -7.66 -1.89 -7.82
CA MET A 29 -6.94 -0.73 -7.30
C MET A 29 -6.17 -0.01 -8.42
N CYS A 30 -5.48 -0.75 -9.28
CA CYS A 30 -4.73 -0.20 -10.42
C CYS A 30 -5.59 0.64 -11.38
N ASN A 31 -6.81 0.18 -11.69
CA ASN A 31 -7.73 0.87 -12.61
C ASN A 31 -8.33 2.18 -12.07
N LYS A 32 -8.17 2.49 -10.78
CA LYS A 32 -8.78 3.67 -10.14
C LYS A 32 -7.82 4.86 -10.05
N LYS A 33 -6.95 5.04 -11.04
CA LYS A 33 -5.87 6.05 -11.01
C LYS A 33 -5.15 6.04 -9.67
N TRP A 34 -4.64 4.87 -9.29
CA TRP A 34 -4.10 4.63 -7.95
C TRP A 34 -3.02 5.65 -7.55
N GLU A 35 -2.30 6.22 -8.53
CA GLU A 35 -1.36 7.33 -8.37
C GLU A 35 -1.95 8.57 -7.69
N GLU A 36 -3.27 8.84 -7.83
CA GLU A 36 -3.99 9.91 -7.12
C GLU A 36 -4.09 9.63 -5.61
N LYS A 37 -3.89 8.38 -5.18
CA LYS A 37 -3.83 7.99 -3.75
C LYS A 37 -2.44 8.18 -3.16
N VAL A 38 -1.41 8.38 -3.99
CA VAL A 38 -0.06 8.68 -3.53
C VAL A 38 0.03 10.18 -3.23
N PRO A 39 0.32 10.58 -1.98
CA PRO A 39 0.44 11.99 -1.62
C PRO A 39 1.37 12.74 -2.58
N ASN A 40 0.99 13.95 -2.96
CA ASN A 40 1.68 14.74 -3.98
C ASN A 40 3.00 15.34 -3.50
N SER A 41 3.15 15.48 -2.18
CA SER A 41 4.34 16.05 -1.55
C SER A 41 4.52 15.53 -0.13
N TRP A 42 5.71 15.71 0.42
CA TRP A 42 5.95 15.48 1.84
C TRP A 42 5.08 16.36 2.74
N ALA A 43 4.77 17.59 2.31
CA ALA A 43 3.86 18.46 3.06
C ALA A 43 2.47 17.82 3.22
N GLU A 44 1.97 17.15 2.18
CA GLU A 44 0.71 16.40 2.24
C GLU A 44 0.82 15.18 3.17
N VAL A 45 1.92 14.43 3.11
CA VAL A 45 2.18 13.31 4.04
C VAL A 45 2.16 13.79 5.49
N THR A 46 2.90 14.86 5.79
CA THR A 46 2.95 15.43 7.15
C THR A 46 1.59 15.94 7.61
N ALA A 47 0.75 16.47 6.72
CA ALA A 47 -0.62 16.85 7.06
C ALA A 47 -1.46 15.65 7.50
N TYR A 48 -1.38 14.51 6.79
CA TYR A 48 -2.06 13.28 7.19
C TYR A 48 -1.54 12.72 8.51
N LEU A 49 -0.20 12.69 8.70
CA LEU A 49 0.40 12.22 9.94
C LEU A 49 0.01 13.10 11.13
N ASN A 50 0.00 14.42 10.94
CA ASN A 50 -0.46 15.36 11.96
C ASN A 50 -1.94 15.13 12.30
N LEU A 51 -2.81 14.95 11.30
CA LEU A 51 -4.22 14.63 11.53
C LEU A 51 -4.38 13.35 12.37
N ALA A 52 -3.60 12.31 12.09
CA ALA A 52 -3.59 11.10 12.91
C ALA A 52 -3.10 11.39 14.35
N CYS A 53 -2.05 12.19 14.52
CA CYS A 53 -1.58 12.62 15.84
C CYS A 53 -2.64 13.42 16.61
N PHE A 54 -3.48 14.20 15.93
CA PHE A 54 -4.57 14.97 16.55
C PHE A 54 -5.67 14.08 17.16
N GLN A 55 -5.84 12.86 16.66
CA GLN A 55 -6.82 11.90 17.17
C GLN A 55 -6.34 11.14 18.42
N LEU A 56 -5.05 11.25 18.76
CA LEU A 56 -4.48 10.59 19.93
C LEU A 56 -4.88 11.29 21.23
N HIS A 57 -4.80 10.53 22.33
CA HIS A 57 -4.97 11.06 23.68
C HIS A 57 -4.00 12.22 23.95
N ALA A 58 -4.43 13.21 24.76
CA ALA A 58 -3.72 14.46 24.98
C ALA A 58 -2.26 14.28 25.45
N THR A 59 -1.97 13.20 26.16
CA THR A 59 -0.64 12.85 26.65
C THR A 59 0.31 12.33 25.56
N LEU A 60 -0.21 11.74 24.48
CA LEU A 60 0.57 11.17 23.38
C LEU A 60 0.72 12.13 22.20
N LYS A 61 -0.25 13.03 22.02
CA LYS A 61 -0.29 13.99 20.91
C LYS A 61 1.00 14.81 20.77
N PRO A 62 1.57 15.46 21.81
CA PRO A 62 2.80 16.25 21.66
C PRO A 62 3.99 15.42 21.18
N ARG A 63 4.11 14.18 21.68
CA ARG A 63 5.17 13.25 21.28
C ARG A 63 5.01 12.81 19.82
N CYS A 64 3.79 12.52 19.39
CA CYS A 64 3.48 12.16 18.01
C CYS A 64 3.82 13.31 17.05
N MET A 65 3.34 14.52 17.33
CA MET A 65 3.61 15.70 16.51
C MET A 65 5.13 15.99 16.41
N ALA A 66 5.86 15.83 17.51
CA ALA A 66 7.32 15.99 17.50
C ALA A 66 8.02 14.95 16.61
N LEU A 67 7.55 13.70 16.59
CA LEU A 67 8.08 12.67 15.69
C LEU A 67 7.83 13.02 14.21
N VAL A 68 6.63 13.51 13.88
CA VAL A 68 6.31 13.95 12.51
C VAL A 68 7.23 15.10 12.08
N ASN A 69 7.43 16.08 12.96
CA ASN A 69 8.29 17.24 12.67
C ASN A 69 9.77 16.89 12.52
N ASN A 70 10.25 15.87 13.24
CA ASN A 70 11.65 15.45 13.20
C ASN A 70 11.96 14.47 12.04
N PHE A 71 10.95 14.02 11.31
CA PHE A 71 11.11 13.11 10.19
C PHE A 71 11.64 13.89 8.96
N ASP A 72 12.95 14.01 8.83
CA ASP A 72 13.61 14.70 7.71
C ASP A 72 13.82 13.78 6.50
N ILE A 73 12.72 13.30 5.93
CA ILE A 73 12.75 12.55 4.66
C ILE A 73 12.06 13.32 3.52
N GLY A 74 11.60 14.54 3.77
CA GLY A 74 10.77 15.26 2.80
C GLY A 74 11.46 15.50 1.47
N LYS A 75 12.74 15.87 1.50
CA LYS A 75 13.57 16.01 0.29
C LYS A 75 13.70 14.70 -0.49
N ILE A 76 13.71 13.57 0.21
CA ILE A 76 13.80 12.24 -0.40
C ILE A 76 12.46 11.85 -0.98
N PHE A 77 11.36 12.07 -0.26
CA PHE A 77 10.01 11.71 -0.71
C PHE A 77 9.64 12.41 -2.02
N ASP A 78 9.79 13.73 -2.10
CA ASP A 78 9.41 14.48 -3.31
C ASP A 78 10.24 14.04 -4.53
N THR A 79 11.50 13.68 -4.32
CA THR A 79 12.39 13.15 -5.36
C THR A 79 12.03 11.71 -5.74
N PHE A 80 11.64 10.89 -4.76
CA PHE A 80 11.35 9.46 -4.95
C PHE A 80 9.93 9.20 -5.47
N ARG A 81 8.99 10.12 -5.23
CA ARG A 81 7.58 9.96 -5.60
C ARG A 81 7.36 9.55 -7.06
N PRO A 82 8.00 10.16 -8.08
CA PRO A 82 7.84 9.72 -9.46
C PRO A 82 8.24 8.25 -9.65
N GLN A 83 9.35 7.81 -9.03
CA GLN A 83 9.81 6.42 -9.10
C GLN A 83 8.84 5.46 -8.40
N LEU A 84 8.20 5.89 -7.32
CA LEU A 84 7.16 5.11 -6.64
C LEU A 84 5.94 4.91 -7.55
N ILE A 85 5.54 5.94 -8.29
CA ILE A 85 4.46 5.87 -9.28
C ILE A 85 4.85 4.97 -10.45
N ASP A 86 6.05 5.14 -11.02
CA ASP A 86 6.55 4.30 -12.12
C ASP A 86 6.61 2.82 -11.70
N PHE A 87 7.10 2.54 -10.49
CA PHE A 87 7.12 1.20 -9.94
C PHE A 87 5.72 0.61 -9.82
N GLY A 88 4.77 1.35 -9.23
CA GLY A 88 3.41 0.84 -9.08
C GLY A 88 2.69 0.66 -10.42
N ASN A 89 2.95 1.53 -11.41
CA ASN A 89 2.44 1.38 -12.77
C ASN A 89 3.02 0.12 -13.44
N ALA A 90 4.32 -0.14 -13.30
CA ALA A 90 4.94 -1.37 -13.80
C ALA A 90 4.38 -2.64 -13.14
N VAL A 91 4.10 -2.59 -11.83
CA VAL A 91 3.45 -3.71 -11.12
C VAL A 91 2.00 -3.87 -11.60
N CYS A 92 1.26 -2.79 -11.78
CA CYS A 92 -0.08 -2.84 -12.33
C CYS A 92 -0.10 -3.47 -13.73
N ASP A 93 0.81 -3.08 -14.61
CA ASP A 93 0.92 -3.67 -15.94
C ASP A 93 1.29 -5.15 -15.90
N MET A 94 2.20 -5.55 -15.01
CA MET A 94 2.65 -6.94 -14.90
C MET A 94 1.56 -7.92 -14.42
N TYR A 95 0.73 -7.48 -13.48
CA TYR A 95 -0.23 -8.36 -12.81
C TYR A 95 -1.67 -8.18 -13.29
N CYS A 96 -1.99 -7.14 -14.07
CA CYS A 96 -3.37 -6.79 -14.42
C CYS A 96 -3.65 -6.59 -15.91
N ASN A 97 -2.61 -6.55 -16.75
CA ASN A 97 -2.68 -6.49 -18.20
C ASN A 97 -1.97 -7.71 -18.82
#